data_AF-Q1IRZ1-F1
#
_entry.id   AF-Q1IRZ1-F1
#
_cell.length_a   1.000
_cell.length_b   1.000
_cell.length_c   1.000
_cell.angle_alpha   90.00
_cell.angle_beta   90.00
_cell.angle_gamma   90.00
#
_symmetry.space_group_name_H-M   'P 1'
#
loop_
_entity.id
_entity.type
_entity.pdbx_description
1 polymer ?
#
loop_
_entity_poly.entity_id
_entity_poly.type
_entity_poly.pdbx_seq_one_letter_code
_entity_poly.pdbx_strand_id
1 'polypeptide(L)'
;MAHLHRNAHDQALIQLIEADVDIGFSLVDEVRAYRLSGQPEFSVRAFQNAIEIVADIERRLQHLGGSGAEAFLPLLGELRDELAAVEREDR
;
A
#
# COMPACT_ATOMS: atom_id res chain seq x y z
N MET A 1 -30.34 -1.47 -13.62
CA MET A 1 -29.88 -0.69 -12.44
C MET A 1 -28.72 -1.36 -11.69
N ALA A 2 -28.68 -2.68 -11.50
CA ALA A 2 -27.57 -3.36 -10.79
C ALA A 2 -26.17 -3.18 -11.42
N HIS A 3 -26.07 -3.13 -12.76
CA HIS A 3 -24.77 -2.93 -13.45
C HIS A 3 -24.17 -1.53 -13.26
N LEU A 4 -24.99 -0.49 -13.11
CA LEU A 4 -24.51 0.89 -12.91
C LEU A 4 -23.89 1.08 -11.52
N HIS A 5 -24.50 0.48 -10.49
CA HIS A 5 -23.96 0.54 -9.12
C HIS A 5 -22.66 -0.25 -8.97
N ARG A 6 -22.52 -1.39 -9.65
CA ARG A 6 -21.29 -2.17 -9.64
C ARG A 6 -20.10 -1.38 -10.21
N ASN A 7 -20.30 -0.70 -11.34
CA ASN A 7 -19.24 0.11 -11.95
C ASN A 7 -18.80 1.29 -11.08
N ALA A 8 -19.73 1.98 -10.40
CA ALA A 8 -19.38 3.09 -9.51
C ALA A 8 -18.63 2.62 -8.25
N HIS A 9 -19.03 1.47 -7.70
CA HIS A 9 -18.36 0.86 -6.55
C HIS A 9 -16.94 0.39 -6.91
N ASP A 10 -16.77 -0.27 -8.05
CA ASP A 10 -15.46 -0.74 -8.51
C ASP A 10 -14.53 0.44 -8.81
N GLN A 11 -15.05 1.53 -9.40
CA GLN A 11 -14.27 2.75 -9.61
C GLN A 11 -13.84 3.42 -8.30
N ALA A 12 -14.71 3.44 -7.28
CA ALA A 12 -14.36 3.94 -5.96
C ALA A 12 -13.27 3.07 -5.29
N LEU A 13 -13.36 1.74 -5.41
CA LEU A 13 -12.32 0.84 -4.92
C LEU A 13 -10.98 1.07 -5.61
N ILE A 14 -10.98 1.26 -6.93
CA ILE A 14 -9.77 1.58 -7.70
C ILE A 14 -9.11 2.86 -7.17
N GLN A 15 -9.87 3.93 -6.99
CA GLN A 15 -9.34 5.20 -6.46
C GLN A 15 -8.77 5.06 -5.03
N LEU A 16 -9.41 4.25 -4.20
CA LEU A 16 -8.90 3.96 -2.86
C LEU A 16 -7.61 3.15 -2.91
N ILE A 17 -7.51 2.15 -3.80
CA ILE A 17 -6.28 1.37 -3.98
C ILE A 17 -5.16 2.26 -4.51
N GLU A 18 -5.42 3.14 -5.48
CA GLU A 18 -4.44 4.11 -5.99
C GLU A 18 -3.91 5.01 -4.87
N ALA A 19 -4.81 5.57 -4.07
CA ALA A 19 -4.43 6.40 -2.92
C ALA A 19 -3.63 5.62 -1.87
N ASP A 20 -4.06 4.40 -1.53
CA ASP A 20 -3.37 3.55 -0.57
C ASP A 20 -1.95 3.19 -1.06
N VAL A 21 -1.78 2.93 -2.34
CA VAL A 21 -0.47 2.67 -2.95
C VAL A 21 0.47 3.88 -2.78
N ASP A 22 0.01 5.08 -3.14
CA ASP A 22 0.80 6.31 -3.01
C ASP A 22 1.19 6.58 -1.55
N ILE A 23 0.25 6.34 -0.63
CA ILE A 23 0.48 6.43 0.82
C ILE A 23 1.51 5.39 1.26
N GLY A 24 1.42 4.15 0.76
CA GLY A 24 2.33 3.07 1.07
C GLY A 24 3.78 3.42 0.72
N PHE A 25 4.04 3.90 -0.49
CA PHE A 25 5.39 4.33 -0.88
C PHE A 25 5.87 5.54 -0.07
N SER A 26 4.99 6.50 0.19
CA SER A 26 5.33 7.66 1.03
C SER A 26 5.74 7.24 2.44
N LEU A 27 5.07 6.25 3.03
CA LEU A 27 5.43 5.71 4.34
C LEU A 27 6.77 4.98 4.32
N VAL A 28 7.13 4.27 3.25
CA VAL A 28 8.47 3.67 3.10
C VAL A 28 9.54 4.77 3.07
N ASP A 29 9.31 5.86 2.35
CA ASP A 29 10.24 6.99 2.32
C ASP A 29 10.35 7.67 3.70
N GLU A 30 9.24 7.78 4.43
CA GLU A 30 9.24 8.26 5.82
C GLU A 30 10.05 7.34 6.75
N VAL A 31 9.94 6.02 6.63
CA VAL A 31 10.76 5.05 7.38
C VAL A 31 12.24 5.38 7.20
N ARG A 32 12.69 5.53 5.96
CA ARG A 32 14.08 5.87 5.64
C ARG A 32 14.46 7.24 6.22
N ALA A 33 13.62 8.25 6.03
CA ALA A 33 13.88 9.60 6.48
C ALA A 33 14.00 9.69 8.01
N TYR A 34 13.11 9.03 8.76
CA TYR A 34 13.17 9.01 10.22
C TYR A 34 14.39 8.27 10.74
N ARG A 35 14.82 7.17 10.10
CA ARG A 35 16.08 6.48 10.44
C ARG A 35 17.30 7.36 10.24
N LEU A 36 17.42 7.98 9.07
CA LEU A 36 18.53 8.88 8.75
C LEU A 36 18.58 10.07 9.72
N SER A 37 17.42 10.49 10.23
CA SER A 37 17.29 11.59 11.18
C SER A 37 17.46 11.17 12.64
N GLY A 38 17.75 9.89 12.93
CA GLY A 38 17.92 9.39 14.31
C GLY A 38 16.64 9.35 15.13
N GLN A 39 15.49 9.14 14.48
CA GLN A 39 14.14 9.14 15.07
C GLN A 39 13.49 7.74 14.96
N PRO A 40 14.03 6.73 15.66
CA PRO A 40 13.66 5.32 15.45
C PRO A 40 12.21 5.01 15.80
N GLU A 41 11.60 5.69 16.78
CA GLU A 41 10.20 5.44 17.16
C GLU A 41 9.23 5.84 16.05
N PHE A 42 9.53 6.95 15.35
CA PHE A 42 8.76 7.40 14.20
C PHE A 42 8.96 6.50 12.99
N SER A 43 10.19 6.01 12.78
CA SER A 43 10.47 4.98 11.77
C SER A 43 9.66 3.72 11.99
N VAL A 44 9.64 3.18 13.22
CA VAL A 44 8.89 1.96 13.54
C VAL A 44 7.40 2.16 13.28
N ARG A 45 6.85 3.32 13.67
CA ARG A 45 5.44 3.65 13.40
C ARG A 45 5.14 3.74 11.90
N ALA A 46 5.97 4.45 11.13
CA ALA A 46 5.78 4.56 9.68
C ALA A 46 5.83 3.19 9.01
N PHE A 47 6.72 2.31 9.47
CA PHE A 47 6.83 0.93 8.97
C PHE A 47 5.59 0.09 9.28
N GLN A 48 5.08 0.18 10.51
CA GLN A 48 3.82 -0.49 10.90
C GLN A 48 2.64 0.00 10.06
N ASN A 49 2.51 1.32 9.87
CA ASN A 49 1.47 1.90 9.03
C ASN A 49 1.57 1.40 7.58
N ALA A 50 2.77 1.27 7.03
CA ALA A 50 2.97 0.80 5.67
C ALA A 50 2.54 -0.67 5.51
N ILE A 51 2.82 -1.52 6.52
CA ILE A 51 2.33 -2.91 6.55
C ILE A 51 0.79 -2.94 6.59
N GLU A 52 0.18 -2.10 7.41
CA GLU A 52 -1.28 -2.00 7.50
C GLU A 52 -1.88 -1.61 6.14
N ILE A 53 -1.31 -0.62 5.47
CA ILE A 53 -1.71 -0.19 4.11
C ILE A 53 -1.60 -1.34 3.11
N VAL A 54 -0.51 -2.11 3.12
CA VAL A 54 -0.38 -3.30 2.24
C VAL A 54 -1.51 -4.30 2.48
N ALA A 55 -1.81 -4.63 3.74
CA ALA A 55 -2.91 -5.55 4.07
C ALA A 55 -4.29 -5.01 3.63
N ASP A 56 -4.45 -3.70 3.68
CA ASP A 56 -5.66 -2.99 3.28
C ASP A 56 -5.84 -2.98 1.76
N ILE A 57 -4.77 -2.72 1.00
CA ILE A 57 -4.72 -2.86 -0.48
C ILE A 57 -5.08 -4.30 -0.87
N GLU A 58 -4.44 -5.31 -0.25
CA GLU A 58 -4.71 -6.72 -0.52
C GLU A 58 -6.20 -7.06 -0.33
N ARG A 59 -6.78 -6.57 0.77
CA ARG A 59 -8.21 -6.76 1.03
C ARG A 59 -9.06 -6.11 -0.05
N ARG A 60 -8.77 -4.86 -0.44
CA ARG A 60 -9.54 -4.16 -1.50
C ARG A 60 -9.40 -4.86 -2.85
N LEU A 61 -8.22 -5.38 -3.19
CA LEU A 61 -7.99 -6.13 -4.43
C LEU A 61 -8.78 -7.45 -4.48
N GLN A 62 -8.88 -8.15 -3.34
CA GLN A 62 -9.73 -9.35 -3.24
C GLN A 62 -11.21 -9.03 -3.51
N HIS A 63 -11.68 -7.85 -3.10
CA HIS A 63 -13.07 -7.41 -3.35
C HIS A 63 -13.28 -6.96 -4.81
N LEU A 64 -12.28 -6.29 -5.40
CA LEU A 64 -12.34 -5.82 -6.79
C LEU A 64 -12.34 -6.99 -7.78
N GLY A 65 -11.39 -7.93 -7.61
CA GLY A 65 -11.25 -9.13 -8.44
C GLY A 65 -10.96 -8.85 -9.94
N GLY A 66 -10.72 -9.93 -10.69
CA GLY A 66 -10.55 -9.89 -12.14
C GLY A 66 -9.43 -8.96 -12.62
N SER A 67 -9.59 -8.41 -13.83
CA SER A 67 -8.59 -7.57 -14.49
C SER A 67 -8.31 -6.24 -13.76
N GLY A 68 -9.27 -5.74 -12.97
CA GLY A 68 -9.08 -4.53 -12.16
C GLY A 68 -8.05 -4.75 -11.05
N ALA A 69 -8.05 -5.92 -10.42
CA ALA A 69 -7.07 -6.27 -9.40
C ALA A 69 -5.69 -6.58 -10.00
N GLU A 70 -5.65 -7.23 -11.17
CA GLU A 70 -4.40 -7.61 -11.85
C GLU A 70 -3.50 -6.41 -12.17
N ALA A 71 -4.09 -5.25 -12.48
CA ALA A 71 -3.36 -4.02 -12.78
C ALA A 71 -2.49 -3.52 -11.62
N PHE A 72 -2.87 -3.82 -10.36
CA PHE A 72 -2.16 -3.36 -9.17
C PHE A 72 -1.18 -4.37 -8.60
N LEU A 73 -1.22 -5.63 -9.05
CA LEU A 73 -0.35 -6.68 -8.51
C LEU A 73 1.15 -6.38 -8.64
N PRO A 74 1.66 -5.83 -9.77
CA PRO A 74 3.07 -5.46 -9.87
C PRO A 74 3.47 -4.41 -8.83
N LEU A 75 2.63 -3.38 -8.67
CA LEU A 75 2.90 -2.25 -7.78
C LEU A 75 2.82 -2.64 -6.30
N LEU A 76 1.88 -3.52 -5.95
CA LEU A 76 1.82 -4.13 -4.62
C LEU A 76 3.06 -5.02 -4.36
N GLY A 77 3.56 -5.71 -5.39
CA GLY A 77 4.81 -6.47 -5.32
C GLY A 77 6.00 -5.56 -5.00
N GLU A 78 6.15 -4.48 -5.76
CA GLU A 78 7.20 -3.47 -5.54
C GLU A 78 7.12 -2.87 -4.12
N LEU A 79 5.93 -2.49 -3.65
CA LEU A 79 5.76 -1.95 -2.30
C LEU A 79 6.19 -2.94 -1.22
N ARG A 80 5.88 -4.24 -1.38
CA ARG A 80 6.34 -5.28 -0.44
C ARG A 80 7.86 -5.47 -0.49
N ASP A 81 8.46 -5.43 -1.68
CA ASP A 81 9.91 -5.55 -1.84
C ASP A 81 10.65 -4.37 -1.20
N GLU A 82 10.11 -3.16 -1.35
CA GLU A 82 10.61 -1.95 -0.70
C GLU A 82 10.51 -2.05 0.83
N LEU A 83 9.39 -2.56 1.36
CA LEU A 83 9.23 -2.83 2.79
C LEU A 83 10.23 -3.87 3.31
N ALA A 84 10.44 -4.96 2.56
CA ALA A 84 11.43 -5.97 2.91
C ALA A 84 12.87 -5.45 2.80
N ALA A 85 13.14 -4.47 1.93
CA ALA A 85 14.43 -3.79 1.85
C ALA A 85 14.69 -2.96 3.09
N VAL A 86 13.74 -2.09 3.48
CA VAL A 86 13.90 -1.28 4.70
C VAL A 86 13.92 -2.15 5.96
N GLU A 87 13.19 -3.27 6.05
CA GLU A 87 13.32 -4.17 7.20
C GLU A 87 14.74 -4.75 7.36
N ARG A 88 15.38 -5.10 6.23
CA ARG A 88 16.75 -5.66 6.25
C ARG A 88 17.82 -4.65 6.62
N GLU A 89 17.61 -3.37 6.31
CA GLU A 89 18.54 -2.29 6.68
C GLU A 89 18.62 -2.05 8.20
N ASP A 90 17.66 -2.55 8.98
CA ASP A 90 17.62 -2.43 10.45
C ASP A 90 18.37 -3.57 11.19
N ARG A 91 18.86 -4.58 10.46
CA ARG A 91 19.60 -5.73 11.02
C ARG A 91 21.10 -5.57 10.91
#